data_AF-A0A2T4XBA0-F1
#
_entry.id   AF-A0A2T4XBA0-F1
#
_cell.length_a   1.000
_cell.length_b   1.000
_cell.length_c   1.000
_cell.angle_alpha   90.00
_cell.angle_beta   90.00
_cell.angle_gamma   90.00
#
_symmetry.space_group_name_H-M   'P 1'
#
loop_
_entity.id
_entity.type
_entity.pdbx_description
1 polymer ?
#
loop_
_entity_poly.entity_id
_entity_poly.type
_entity_poly.pdbx_seq_one_letter_code
_entity_poly.pdbx_strand_id
1 'polypeptide(L)'
;MMLFVASVLLVIIGFLAWLLIAPIELHIDTRTDRYLIAWRSIANIRFRMIEEEVVVQLRVFFWKKDFYPLDYRKPADSNRKDQSKVRKKRKKRKVNWWRKMRRILNSFEVKVLRVNLDTDDFIWNSLLFPLFFFLNNEKRKLTINYCGKEEIVCIVKNRPYRLLVAVLL
;
A
#
# COMPACT_ATOMS: atom_id res chain seq x y z
N MET A 1 -16.39 39.67 -11.35
CA MET A 1 -17.00 38.47 -10.73
C MET A 1 -16.70 37.19 -11.49
N MET A 2 -17.04 37.06 -12.79
CA MET A 2 -16.76 35.85 -13.57
C MET A 2 -15.27 35.45 -13.63
N LEU A 3 -14.36 36.42 -13.82
CA LEU A 3 -12.91 36.15 -13.83
C LEU A 3 -12.39 35.61 -12.49
N PHE A 4 -12.94 36.07 -11.37
CA PHE A 4 -12.59 35.59 -10.03
C PHE A 4 -13.10 34.15 -9.81
N VAL A 5 -14.33 33.85 -10.24
CA VAL A 5 -14.86 32.48 -10.16
C VAL A 5 -14.04 31.53 -11.03
N ALA A 6 -13.67 31.95 -12.24
CA ALA A 6 -12.83 31.15 -13.14
C ALA A 6 -11.44 30.88 -12.55
N SER A 7 -10.80 31.87 -11.93
CA SER A 7 -9.48 31.69 -11.31
C SER A 7 -9.53 30.72 -10.12
N VAL A 8 -10.54 30.83 -9.26
CA VAL A 8 -10.75 29.90 -8.14
C VAL A 8 -10.95 28.47 -8.62
N LEU A 9 -11.78 28.27 -9.66
CA LEU A 9 -12.00 26.95 -10.25
C LEU A 9 -10.71 26.35 -10.81
N LEU A 10 -9.90 27.16 -11.49
CA LEU A 10 -8.64 26.70 -12.07
C LEU A 10 -7.66 26.24 -10.98
N VAL A 11 -7.58 26.96 -9.87
CA VAL A 11 -6.76 26.56 -8.71
C VAL A 11 -7.23 25.23 -8.13
N ILE A 12 -8.54 25.03 -7.95
CA ILE A 12 -9.10 23.78 -7.41
C ILE A 12 -8.80 22.61 -8.35
N ILE A 13 -9.02 22.78 -9.66
CA ILE A 13 -8.75 21.76 -10.67
C ILE A 13 -7.25 21.42 -10.69
N GLY A 14 -6.38 22.43 -10.65
CA GLY A 14 -4.93 22.24 -10.58
C GLY A 14 -4.51 21.46 -9.35
N PHE A 15 -5.09 21.77 -8.19
CA PHE A 15 -4.84 21.04 -6.94
C PHE A 15 -5.28 19.58 -7.02
N LEU A 16 -6.49 19.31 -7.53
CA LEU A 16 -6.99 17.93 -7.72
C LEU A 16 -6.13 17.14 -8.70
N ALA A 17 -5.73 17.74 -9.83
CA ALA A 17 -4.85 17.12 -10.80
C ALA A 17 -3.49 16.78 -10.18
N TRP A 18 -2.92 17.71 -9.40
CA TRP A 18 -1.66 17.49 -8.69
C TRP A 18 -1.75 16.32 -7.72
N LEU A 19 -2.82 16.23 -6.90
CA LEU A 19 -3.05 15.09 -6.01
C LEU A 19 -3.05 13.77 -6.79
N LEU A 20 -3.74 13.72 -7.94
CA LEU A 20 -3.88 12.49 -8.73
C LEU A 20 -2.57 12.03 -9.39
N ILE A 21 -1.66 12.96 -9.68
CA ILE A 21 -0.36 12.69 -10.32
C ILE A 21 0.72 12.41 -9.28
N ALA A 22 0.60 12.95 -8.07
CA ALA A 22 1.55 12.74 -6.98
C ALA A 22 1.70 11.24 -6.68
N PRO A 23 2.93 10.68 -6.73
CA PRO A 23 3.13 9.24 -6.60
C PRO A 23 2.95 8.75 -5.16
N ILE A 24 2.34 7.58 -5.03
CA ILE A 24 2.28 6.80 -3.81
C ILE A 24 3.34 5.70 -3.90
N GLU A 25 4.20 5.60 -2.90
CA GLU A 25 5.30 4.65 -2.85
C GLU A 25 5.22 3.86 -1.54
N LEU A 26 5.32 2.53 -1.64
CA LEU A 26 5.46 1.61 -0.52
C LEU A 26 6.90 1.10 -0.52
N HIS A 27 7.56 1.25 0.61
CA HIS A 27 8.92 0.80 0.86
C HIS A 27 8.88 -0.17 2.04
N ILE A 28 9.33 -1.39 1.80
CA ILE A 28 9.50 -2.43 2.80
C ILE A 28 10.96 -2.83 2.73
N ASP A 29 11.67 -2.73 3.84
CA ASP A 29 13.05 -3.19 3.96
C ASP A 29 13.23 -3.79 5.35
N THR A 30 13.24 -5.12 5.41
CA THR A 30 13.41 -5.87 6.66
C THR A 30 14.86 -5.88 7.16
N ARG A 31 15.82 -5.43 6.34
CA ARG A 31 17.24 -5.37 6.74
C ARG A 31 17.53 -4.16 7.62
N THR A 32 16.72 -3.11 7.46
CA THR A 32 16.87 -1.84 8.17
C THR A 32 15.63 -1.47 9.00
N ASP A 33 14.67 -2.39 9.14
CA ASP A 33 13.36 -2.19 9.77
C ASP A 33 12.61 -0.95 9.26
N ARG A 34 12.72 -0.70 7.94
CA ARG A 34 12.09 0.46 7.29
C ARG A 34 10.84 0.04 6.55
N TYR A 35 9.70 0.41 7.12
CA TYR A 35 8.39 0.23 6.51
C TYR A 35 7.71 1.60 6.36
N LEU A 36 7.60 2.06 5.11
CA LEU A 36 7.15 3.41 4.77
C LEU A 36 6.11 3.36 3.64
N ILE A 37 5.00 4.04 3.84
CA ILE A 37 4.06 4.39 2.78
C ILE A 37 4.13 5.90 2.60
N ALA A 38 4.48 6.38 1.42
CA ALA A 38 4.64 7.80 1.14
C ALA A 38 3.78 8.22 -0.06
N TRP A 39 2.87 9.16 0.15
CA TRP A 39 2.30 9.95 -0.94
C TRP A 39 3.18 11.19 -1.13
N ARG A 40 4.07 11.13 -2.12
CA ARG A 40 5.14 12.11 -2.32
C ARG A 40 4.57 13.53 -2.33
N SER A 41 5.20 14.39 -1.52
CA SER A 41 4.83 15.79 -1.30
C SER A 41 3.56 16.05 -0.49
N ILE A 42 2.83 15.03 -0.04
CA ILE A 42 1.55 15.19 0.70
C ILE A 42 1.65 14.57 2.09
N ALA A 43 1.91 13.26 2.15
CA ALA A 43 1.89 12.53 3.42
C ALA A 43 2.84 11.33 3.40
N ASN A 44 3.25 10.90 4.59
CA ASN A 44 3.86 9.58 4.76
C ASN A 44 3.46 8.94 6.08
N ILE A 45 3.41 7.62 6.06
CA ILE A 45 3.14 6.73 7.19
C ILE A 45 4.39 5.88 7.36
N ARG A 46 4.97 5.88 8.55
CA ARG A 46 6.12 5.05 8.91
C ARG A 46 5.74 4.12 10.04
N PHE A 47 6.12 2.87 9.92
CA PHE A 47 6.06 1.92 11.03
C PHE A 47 7.45 1.81 11.64
N ARG A 48 7.53 1.90 12.96
CA ARG A 48 8.76 1.71 13.72
C ARG A 48 8.46 0.82 14.91
N MET A 49 9.43 -0.01 15.26
CA MET A 49 9.46 -0.71 16.54
C MET A 49 10.20 0.20 17.53
N ILE A 50 9.54 0.58 18.62
CA ILE A 50 10.15 1.30 19.74
C ILE A 50 9.79 0.52 21.00
N GLU A 51 10.78 0.05 21.75
CA GLU A 51 10.55 -0.66 23.03
C GLU A 51 9.57 -1.84 22.89
N GLU A 52 9.74 -2.65 21.83
CA GLU A 52 8.87 -3.80 21.47
C GLU A 52 7.45 -3.43 21.01
N GLU A 53 7.10 -2.14 20.98
CA GLU A 53 5.81 -1.67 20.50
C GLU A 53 5.84 -1.16 19.05
N VAL A 54 4.78 -1.48 18.31
CA VAL A 54 4.59 -0.97 16.94
C VAL A 54 4.06 0.46 17.02
N VAL A 55 4.88 1.43 16.60
CA VAL A 55 4.49 2.84 16.49
C VAL A 55 4.24 3.20 15.02
N VAL A 56 3.04 3.74 14.76
CA VAL A 56 2.66 4.25 13.45
C VAL A 56 2.76 5.77 13.47
N GLN A 57 3.76 6.30 12.76
CA GLN A 57 3.95 7.73 12.60
C GLN A 57 3.32 8.22 11.30
N LEU A 58 2.31 9.07 11.42
CA LEU A 58 1.70 9.79 10.32
C LEU A 58 2.29 11.19 10.23
N ARG A 59 2.76 11.58 9.05
CA ARG A 59 3.12 12.96 8.72
C ARG A 59 2.30 13.41 7.52
N VAL A 60 1.63 14.54 7.63
CA VAL A 60 0.87 15.18 6.55
C VAL A 60 1.32 16.63 6.48
N PHE A 61 1.99 17.01 5.39
CA PHE A 61 2.66 18.31 5.25
C PHE A 61 3.53 18.66 6.49
N PHE A 62 3.16 19.69 7.24
CA PHE A 62 3.85 20.17 8.44
C PHE A 62 3.34 19.54 9.75
N TRP A 63 2.27 18.74 9.68
CA TRP A 63 1.69 18.08 10.84
C TRP A 63 2.21 16.66 10.99
N LYS A 64 2.46 16.25 12.24
CA LYS A 64 3.02 14.94 12.59
C LYS A 64 2.28 14.40 13.81
N LYS A 65 1.89 13.13 13.77
CA LYS A 65 1.24 12.44 14.87
C LYS A 65 1.68 10.97 14.94
N ASP A 66 1.96 10.53 16.14
CA ASP A 66 2.33 9.16 16.45
C ASP A 66 1.10 8.43 17.03
N PHE A 67 0.91 7.19 16.61
CA PHE A 67 -0.20 6.33 17.02
C PHE A 67 0.37 4.99 17.49
N TYR A 68 -0.15 4.50 18.61
CA TYR A 68 0.19 3.21 19.20
C TYR A 68 -1.00 2.26 18.98
N PRO A 69 -1.08 1.56 17.83
CA PRO A 69 -2.21 0.69 17.51
C PRO A 69 -2.44 -0.45 18.52
N LEU A 70 -1.39 -0.88 19.24
CA LEU A 70 -1.48 -1.94 20.25
C LEU A 70 -2.14 -1.46 21.56
N ASP A 71 -2.10 -0.17 21.86
CA ASP A 71 -2.74 0.44 23.04
C ASP A 71 -4.24 0.69 22.87
N TYR A 72 -4.79 0.39 21.70
CA TYR A 72 -6.20 0.65 21.42
C TYR A 72 -7.10 -0.35 22.15
N ARG A 73 -7.38 -0.08 23.43
CA ARG A 73 -8.48 -0.72 24.17
C ARG A 73 -9.77 -0.48 23.39
N LYS A 74 -10.43 -1.57 22.98
CA LYS A 74 -11.76 -1.53 22.34
C LYS A 74 -12.68 -0.64 23.18
N PRO A 75 -13.27 0.43 22.62
CA PRO A 75 -14.40 1.07 23.29
C PRO A 75 -15.50 0.00 23.43
N ALA A 76 -15.97 -0.19 24.67
CA ALA A 76 -17.10 -1.06 24.96
C ALA A 76 -18.29 -0.58 24.12
N ASP A 77 -18.78 -1.46 23.25
CA ASP A 77 -19.79 -1.14 22.25
C ASP A 77 -21.12 -0.85 22.98
N SER A 78 -21.45 0.43 23.17
CA SER A 78 -22.75 0.81 23.70
C SER A 78 -23.79 0.67 22.59
N ASN A 79 -24.51 -0.45 22.61
CA ASN A 79 -25.87 -0.64 22.10
C ASN A 79 -26.39 0.46 21.16
N ARG A 80 -26.15 0.32 19.84
CA ARG A 80 -27.01 0.94 18.83
C ARG A 80 -27.92 -0.13 18.22
N LYS A 81 -29.16 -0.16 18.72
CA LYS A 81 -30.29 -0.88 18.10
C LYS A 81 -30.43 -0.42 16.66
N ASP A 82 -30.15 -1.34 15.74
CA ASP A 82 -30.22 -1.10 14.30
C ASP A 82 -31.69 -1.20 13.84
N GLN A 83 -32.31 -0.06 13.52
CA GLN A 83 -33.61 -0.03 12.85
C GLN A 83 -33.41 -0.41 11.38
N SER A 84 -33.66 -1.68 11.06
CA SER A 84 -33.59 -2.20 9.70
C SER A 84 -34.70 -1.61 8.81
N LYS A 85 -34.41 -0.52 8.08
CA LYS A 85 -35.17 -0.17 6.87
C LYS A 85 -34.70 -1.08 5.73
N VAL A 86 -35.53 -2.05 5.37
CA VAL A 86 -35.34 -2.94 4.21
C VAL A 86 -35.27 -2.09 2.93
N ARG A 87 -34.06 -1.74 2.51
CA ARG A 87 -33.81 -1.15 1.19
C ARG A 87 -33.93 -2.24 0.13
N LYS A 88 -34.84 -2.03 -0.84
CA LYS A 88 -35.00 -2.86 -2.05
C LYS A 88 -33.63 -3.20 -2.65
N LYS A 89 -33.29 -4.49 -2.70
CA LYS A 89 -32.04 -4.99 -3.30
C LYS A 89 -32.05 -4.66 -4.81
N ARG A 90 -31.40 -3.57 -5.21
CA ARG A 90 -31.02 -3.35 -6.62
C ARG A 90 -30.20 -4.57 -7.06
N LYS A 91 -30.58 -5.21 -8.17
CA LYS A 91 -29.81 -6.29 -8.79
C LYS A 91 -28.37 -5.79 -9.00
N LYS A 92 -27.45 -6.26 -8.15
CA LYS A 92 -26.03 -5.97 -8.31
C LYS A 92 -25.60 -6.65 -9.62
N ARG A 93 -25.16 -5.86 -10.60
CA ARG A 93 -24.43 -6.38 -11.76
C ARG A 93 -23.35 -7.33 -11.23
N LYS A 94 -23.22 -8.53 -11.81
CA LYS A 94 -22.11 -9.46 -11.52
C LYS A 94 -20.81 -8.81 -12.01
N VAL A 95 -20.28 -7.88 -11.24
CA VAL A 95 -18.95 -7.30 -11.48
C VAL A 95 -17.97 -8.42 -11.22
N ASN A 96 -17.18 -8.78 -12.23
CA ASN A 96 -16.18 -9.82 -12.11
C ASN A 96 -15.03 -9.31 -11.22
N TRP A 97 -15.18 -9.51 -9.91
CA TRP A 97 -14.32 -8.92 -8.88
C TRP A 97 -12.83 -9.29 -9.09
N TRP A 98 -12.57 -10.53 -9.54
CA TRP A 98 -11.23 -11.03 -9.83
C TRP A 98 -10.53 -10.23 -10.94
N ARG A 99 -11.25 -9.88 -12.01
CA ARG A 99 -10.71 -9.03 -13.08
C ARG A 99 -10.38 -7.65 -12.55
N LYS A 100 -11.26 -7.08 -11.72
CA LYS A 100 -11.04 -5.76 -11.09
C LYS A 100 -9.82 -5.79 -10.16
N MET A 101 -9.70 -6.80 -9.30
CA MET A 101 -8.53 -6.94 -8.41
C MET A 101 -7.23 -7.08 -9.20
N ARG A 102 -7.22 -7.91 -10.26
CA ARG A 102 -6.03 -8.06 -11.11
C ARG A 102 -5.62 -6.73 -11.76
N ARG A 103 -6.58 -5.92 -12.23
CA ARG A 103 -6.28 -4.59 -12.78
C ARG A 103 -5.71 -3.64 -11.73
N ILE A 104 -6.25 -3.67 -10.51
CA ILE A 104 -5.75 -2.85 -9.40
C ILE A 104 -4.30 -3.25 -9.08
N LEU A 105 -4.02 -4.54 -8.91
CA LEU A 105 -2.66 -5.03 -8.64
C LEU A 105 -1.70 -4.68 -9.77
N ASN A 106 -2.10 -4.85 -11.03
CA ASN A 106 -1.28 -4.50 -12.20
C ASN A 106 -1.06 -2.99 -12.37
N SER A 107 -1.84 -2.13 -11.70
CA SER A 107 -1.61 -0.67 -11.73
C SER A 107 -0.37 -0.25 -10.94
N PHE A 108 0.04 -1.08 -9.97
CA PHE A 108 1.24 -0.86 -9.19
C PHE A 108 2.47 -1.29 -9.98
N GLU A 109 3.47 -0.42 -10.00
CA GLU A 109 4.77 -0.68 -10.59
C GLU A 109 5.74 -1.12 -9.50
N VAL A 110 6.22 -2.36 -9.58
CA VAL A 110 7.32 -2.85 -8.73
C VAL A 110 8.63 -2.24 -9.25
N LYS A 111 9.26 -1.40 -8.45
CA LYS A 111 10.55 -0.75 -8.76
C LYS A 111 11.72 -1.62 -8.36
N VAL A 112 11.64 -2.22 -7.18
CA VAL A 112 12.65 -3.11 -6.63
C VAL A 112 11.94 -4.22 -5.88
N LEU A 113 12.36 -5.46 -6.12
CA LEU A 113 12.01 -6.60 -5.30
C LEU A 113 13.29 -7.39 -5.04
N ARG A 114 13.73 -7.46 -3.80
CA ARG A 114 14.80 -8.33 -3.35
C ARG A 114 14.26 -9.23 -2.27
N VAL A 115 14.43 -10.53 -2.43
CA VAL A 115 14.02 -11.54 -1.45
C VAL A 115 15.21 -12.45 -1.25
N ASN A 116 15.67 -12.58 -0.02
CA ASN A 116 16.54 -13.63 0.42
C ASN A 116 15.74 -14.51 1.38
N LEU A 117 15.49 -15.75 0.98
CA LEU A 117 14.61 -16.65 1.72
C LEU A 117 15.39 -17.88 2.16
N ASP A 118 15.14 -18.29 3.39
CA ASP A 118 15.41 -19.62 3.90
C ASP A 118 14.08 -20.16 4.41
N THR A 119 13.69 -21.36 4.00
CA THR A 119 12.42 -21.98 4.45
C THR A 119 12.59 -22.91 5.63
N ASP A 120 13.80 -23.02 6.19
CA ASP A 120 14.21 -24.00 7.20
C ASP A 120 14.02 -25.48 6.75
N ASP A 121 13.63 -25.69 5.50
CA ASP A 121 13.50 -27.00 4.87
C ASP A 121 14.42 -27.07 3.63
N PHE A 122 15.39 -27.98 3.72
CA PHE A 122 16.38 -28.20 2.67
C PHE A 122 15.76 -28.59 1.32
N ILE A 123 14.68 -29.37 1.33
CA ILE A 123 13.98 -29.81 0.11
C ILE A 123 13.31 -28.61 -0.55
N TRP A 124 12.58 -27.80 0.23
CA TRP A 124 11.92 -26.60 -0.30
C TRP A 124 12.92 -25.58 -0.83
N ASN A 125 13.98 -25.28 -0.09
CA ASN A 125 15.05 -24.40 -0.56
C ASN A 125 15.67 -24.89 -1.87
N SER A 126 15.94 -26.19 -1.98
CA SER A 126 16.50 -26.79 -3.19
C SER A 126 15.57 -26.68 -4.40
N LEU A 127 14.25 -26.86 -4.20
CA LEU A 127 13.25 -26.72 -5.26
C LEU A 127 13.05 -25.27 -5.69
N LEU A 128 13.14 -24.33 -4.76
CA LEU A 128 12.99 -22.90 -5.04
C LEU A 128 14.21 -22.31 -5.75
N PHE A 129 15.40 -22.89 -5.58
CA PHE A 129 16.63 -22.40 -6.20
C PHE A 129 16.52 -22.23 -7.74
N PRO A 130 16.17 -23.27 -8.53
CA PRO A 130 16.02 -23.10 -9.98
C PRO A 130 14.87 -22.14 -10.33
N LEU A 131 13.77 -22.17 -9.58
CA LEU A 131 12.65 -21.24 -9.80
C LEU A 131 13.08 -19.78 -9.64
N PHE A 132 13.83 -19.46 -8.59
CA PHE A 132 14.31 -18.10 -8.30
C PHE A 132 15.33 -17.65 -9.35
N PHE A 133 16.18 -18.56 -9.82
CA PHE A 133 17.10 -18.28 -10.92
C PHE A 133 16.35 -17.79 -12.19
N PHE A 134 15.30 -18.50 -12.61
CA PHE A 134 14.51 -18.11 -13.79
C PHE A 134 13.67 -16.86 -13.58
N LEU A 135 13.22 -16.62 -12.35
CA LEU A 135 12.43 -15.44 -12.03
C LEU A 135 13.29 -14.18 -11.87
N ASN A 136 14.61 -14.26 -11.81
CA ASN A 136 15.44 -13.05 -11.65
C ASN A 136 15.41 -12.12 -12.87
N ASN A 137 15.42 -10.81 -12.63
CA ASN A 137 15.58 -9.77 -13.64
C ASN A 137 16.19 -8.49 -13.03
N GLU A 138 16.35 -7.43 -13.81
CA GLU A 138 16.97 -6.17 -13.36
C GLU A 138 16.29 -5.55 -12.11
N LYS A 139 14.95 -5.65 -12.03
CA LYS A 139 14.15 -5.09 -10.92
C LYS A 139 13.89 -6.09 -9.81
N ARG A 140 14.13 -7.39 -10.04
CA ARG A 140 13.76 -8.49 -9.16
C ARG A 140 14.95 -9.43 -8.92
N LYS A 141 15.45 -9.47 -7.68
CA LYS A 141 16.49 -10.40 -7.22
C LYS A 141 15.95 -11.31 -6.14
N LEU A 142 15.88 -12.59 -6.42
CA LEU A 142 15.38 -13.64 -5.55
C LEU A 142 16.55 -14.59 -5.31
N THR A 143 16.87 -14.81 -4.04
CA THR A 143 17.94 -15.70 -3.59
C THR A 143 17.38 -16.66 -2.54
N ILE A 144 17.86 -17.90 -2.60
CA ILE A 144 17.67 -18.88 -1.55
C ILE A 144 18.99 -19.00 -0.79
N ASN A 145 18.91 -19.15 0.53
CA ASN A 145 20.05 -19.49 1.36
C ASN A 145 19.71 -20.66 2.29
N TYR A 146 20.72 -21.16 2.99
CA TYR A 146 20.63 -22.25 3.97
C TYR A 146 21.25 -21.83 5.30
N CYS A 147 21.15 -20.54 5.62
CA CYS A 147 21.81 -19.89 6.75
C CYS A 147 20.82 -19.27 7.74
N GLY A 148 19.52 -19.52 7.59
CA GLY A 148 18.44 -18.95 8.39
C GLY A 148 18.24 -17.44 8.16
N LYS A 149 18.65 -16.91 6.99
CA LYS A 149 18.54 -15.47 6.71
C LYS A 149 17.27 -15.16 5.90
N GLU A 150 16.39 -14.37 6.48
CA GLU A 150 15.18 -13.88 5.83
C GLU A 150 15.25 -12.36 5.61
N GLU A 151 15.37 -11.93 4.36
CA GLU A 151 15.43 -10.51 4.01
C GLU A 151 14.48 -10.18 2.86
N ILE A 152 13.69 -9.12 3.01
CA ILE A 152 12.80 -8.61 1.96
C ILE A 152 13.01 -7.12 1.79
N VAL A 153 13.34 -6.71 0.57
CA VAL A 153 13.34 -5.32 0.13
C VAL A 153 12.37 -5.14 -1.02
N CYS A 154 11.26 -4.47 -0.79
CA CYS A 154 10.23 -4.23 -1.79
C CYS A 154 9.93 -2.74 -1.90
N ILE A 155 10.07 -2.20 -3.12
CA ILE A 155 9.66 -0.83 -3.44
C ILE A 155 8.61 -0.91 -4.53
N VAL A 156 7.39 -0.50 -4.18
CA VAL A 156 6.25 -0.47 -5.09
C VAL A 156 5.79 0.96 -5.25
N LYS A 157 5.49 1.37 -6.47
CA LYS A 157 5.06 2.72 -6.81
C LYS A 157 3.76 2.71 -7.58
N ASN A 158 2.89 3.67 -7.29
CA ASN A 158 1.69 3.92 -8.06
C ASN A 158 1.41 5.42 -8.13
N ARG A 159 0.42 5.82 -8.93
CA ARG A 159 -0.16 7.16 -8.94
C ARG A 159 -1.67 7.02 -8.80
N PRO A 160 -2.34 7.86 -7.99
CA PRO A 160 -3.78 7.72 -7.76
C PRO A 160 -4.63 7.65 -9.04
N TYR A 161 -4.26 8.39 -10.10
CA TYR A 161 -5.01 8.30 -11.37
C TYR A 161 -5.01 6.89 -11.97
N ARG A 162 -3.92 6.11 -11.82
CA ARG A 162 -3.85 4.73 -12.35
C ARG A 162 -4.77 3.79 -11.58
N LEU A 163 -4.92 4.01 -10.27
CA LEU A 163 -5.89 3.28 -9.45
C LEU A 163 -7.32 3.61 -9.86
N LEU A 164 -7.63 4.89 -10.11
CA LEU A 164 -8.95 5.29 -10.61
C LEU A 164 -9.26 4.62 -11.94
N VAL A 165 -8.31 4.64 -12.88
CA VAL A 165 -8.44 3.96 -14.18
C VAL A 165 -8.70 2.47 -13.99
N ALA A 166 -7.94 1.77 -13.15
CA ALA A 166 -8.11 0.33 -12.90
C ALA A 166 -9.45 -0.05 -12.24
N VAL A 167 -10.03 0.87 -11.47
CA VAL A 167 -11.30 0.69 -10.76
C VAL A 167 -12.50 1.01 -11.66
N LEU A 168 -12.40 2.02 -12.51
CA LEU A 168 -13.49 2.59 -13.31
C LEU A 168 -13.61 1.96 -14.70
N LEU A 169 -12.50 1.70 -15.40
CA LEU A 169 -12.45 0.97 -16.66
C LEU A 169 -12.30 -0.51 -16.36
#